data_AF-A0A520HIB2-F1
#
_entry.id   AF-A0A520HIB2-F1
#
_cell.length_a   1.000
_cell.length_b   1.000
_cell.length_c   1.000
_cell.angle_alpha   90.00
_cell.angle_beta   90.00
_cell.angle_gamma   90.00
#
_symmetry.space_group_name_H-M   'P 1'
#
loop_
_entity.id
_entity.type
_entity.pdbx_description
1 polymer ?
#
loop_
_entity_poly.entity_id
_entity_poly.type
_entity_poly.pdbx_seq_one_letter_code
_entity_poly.pdbx_strand_id
1 'polypeptide(L)'
;FGLRHRRPTPAAEKAAPAKPTPARPQPAAAAPAKAAPARQPARAAATPARPSQARGSGGSPTATAARPRGSRLGDDFLKGLSDRPSPSRAEAAPAAVMGAQAAANIGSAIQRQIQPCANRQVNPGPGASRIRVTINLKLNRDGSLAARPRVVGHSGVDDENNRYVDRVDDLAIASFVGCAPLRGLPEELYDVQNGWSNFTLRYKLPG
;
A
#
# COMPACT_ATOMS: atom_id res chain seq x y z
N PHE A 1 -14.27 -54.38 -83.47
CA PHE A 1 -12.90 -54.00 -83.11
C PHE A 1 -12.87 -52.58 -82.56
N GLY A 2 -12.68 -52.42 -81.24
CA GLY A 2 -11.85 -51.37 -80.65
C GLY A 2 -12.35 -49.92 -80.48
N LEU A 3 -13.33 -49.65 -79.61
CA LEU A 3 -13.42 -48.35 -78.93
C LEU A 3 -12.37 -48.30 -77.80
N ARG A 4 -11.15 -47.85 -78.11
CA ARG A 4 -10.13 -47.61 -77.06
C ARG A 4 -10.23 -46.19 -76.53
N HIS A 5 -10.72 -46.15 -75.30
CA HIS A 5 -10.79 -45.02 -74.40
C HIS A 5 -9.40 -44.40 -74.19
N ARG A 6 -9.29 -43.07 -74.36
CA ARG A 6 -8.16 -42.30 -73.84
C ARG A 6 -8.26 -42.26 -72.32
N ARG A 7 -7.31 -42.92 -71.63
CA ARG A 7 -7.13 -42.83 -70.18
C ARG A 7 -6.44 -41.51 -69.79
N PRO A 8 -6.76 -40.97 -68.61
CA PRO A 8 -6.28 -39.66 -68.15
C PRO A 8 -4.80 -39.68 -67.75
N THR A 9 -4.13 -38.55 -68.00
CA THR A 9 -2.78 -38.19 -67.55
C THR A 9 -2.67 -38.16 -66.01
N PRO A 10 -1.57 -38.66 -65.42
CA PRO A 10 -1.35 -38.60 -63.98
C PRO A 10 -1.05 -37.16 -63.52
N ALA A 11 -1.66 -36.78 -62.41
CA ALA A 11 -1.51 -35.50 -61.74
C ALA A 11 -0.07 -35.32 -61.21
N ALA A 12 0.49 -34.13 -61.44
CA ALA A 12 1.77 -33.72 -60.87
C ALA A 12 1.68 -33.65 -59.34
N GLU A 13 2.55 -34.43 -58.70
CA GLU A 13 2.72 -34.51 -57.26
C GLU A 13 3.26 -33.19 -56.70
N LYS A 14 2.62 -32.70 -55.63
CA LYS A 14 2.95 -31.45 -54.93
C LYS A 14 4.35 -31.53 -54.34
N ALA A 15 5.22 -30.57 -54.69
CA ALA A 15 6.49 -30.35 -53.99
C ALA A 15 6.24 -29.97 -52.52
N ALA A 16 6.80 -30.74 -51.60
CA ALA A 16 6.80 -30.44 -50.16
C ALA A 16 7.80 -29.31 -49.82
N PRO A 17 7.46 -28.38 -48.91
CA PRO A 17 8.36 -27.30 -48.53
C PRO A 17 9.53 -27.80 -47.64
N ALA A 18 10.73 -27.30 -47.95
CA ALA A 18 11.98 -27.62 -47.25
C ALA A 18 11.99 -27.13 -45.80
N LYS A 19 12.50 -27.96 -44.89
CA LYS A 19 12.70 -27.61 -43.47
C LYS A 19 13.86 -26.59 -43.31
N PRO A 20 13.73 -25.55 -42.47
CA PRO A 20 14.82 -24.62 -42.21
C PRO A 20 15.90 -25.26 -41.33
N THR A 21 17.16 -25.10 -41.75
CA THR A 21 18.36 -25.56 -41.04
C THR A 21 18.68 -24.65 -39.85
N PRO A 22 19.06 -25.15 -38.66
CA PRO A 22 19.42 -24.32 -37.52
C PRO A 22 20.73 -23.55 -37.75
N ALA A 23 20.71 -22.24 -37.48
CA ALA A 23 21.90 -21.39 -37.48
C ALA A 23 22.85 -21.78 -36.33
N ARG A 24 24.14 -21.92 -36.65
CA ARG A 24 25.22 -22.18 -35.68
C ARG A 24 25.48 -20.93 -34.82
N PRO A 25 25.64 -21.05 -33.49
CA PRO A 25 25.97 -19.91 -32.64
C PRO A 25 27.38 -19.37 -32.94
N GLN A 26 27.48 -18.05 -33.11
CA GLN A 26 28.74 -17.32 -33.24
C GLN A 26 29.32 -17.03 -31.84
N PRO A 27 30.64 -17.16 -31.61
CA PRO A 27 31.24 -16.91 -30.29
C PRO A 27 31.09 -15.44 -29.87
N ALA A 28 30.63 -15.20 -28.64
CA ALA A 28 30.46 -13.87 -28.06
C ALA A 28 31.82 -13.17 -27.84
N ALA A 29 31.87 -11.89 -28.20
CA ALA A 29 32.98 -10.98 -27.94
C ALA A 29 33.20 -10.75 -26.43
N ALA A 30 34.45 -10.46 -26.07
CA ALA A 30 34.97 -10.33 -24.72
C ALA A 30 34.20 -9.34 -23.82
N ALA A 31 34.02 -9.73 -22.55
CA ALA A 31 33.43 -8.89 -21.51
C ALA A 31 34.37 -7.73 -21.10
N PRO A 32 33.86 -6.50 -20.91
CA PRO A 32 34.64 -5.42 -20.31
C PRO A 32 34.83 -5.61 -18.80
N ALA A 33 35.97 -5.14 -18.31
CA ALA A 33 36.47 -5.32 -16.95
C ALA A 33 35.55 -4.74 -15.86
N LYS A 34 35.43 -5.46 -14.73
CA LYS A 34 34.73 -5.00 -13.52
C LYS A 34 35.47 -3.82 -12.89
N ALA A 35 34.81 -2.68 -12.75
CA ALA A 35 35.27 -1.59 -11.90
C ALA A 35 35.19 -2.01 -10.42
N ALA A 36 36.27 -1.78 -9.68
CA ALA A 36 36.36 -2.03 -8.25
C ALA A 36 35.48 -1.05 -7.45
N PRO A 37 34.77 -1.49 -6.38
CA PRO A 37 34.01 -0.58 -5.53
C PRO A 37 34.95 0.28 -4.67
N ALA A 38 34.72 1.59 -4.71
CA ALA A 38 35.40 2.57 -3.88
C ALA A 38 35.11 2.34 -2.39
N ARG A 39 36.16 2.44 -1.57
CA ARG A 39 36.11 2.36 -0.09
C ARG A 39 35.19 3.42 0.49
N GLN A 40 34.22 3.00 1.30
CA GLN A 40 33.52 3.89 2.23
C GLN A 40 34.42 4.18 3.44
N PRO A 41 34.56 5.45 3.88
CA PRO A 41 35.27 5.77 5.11
C PRO A 41 34.44 5.36 6.34
N ALA A 42 35.09 4.63 7.24
CA ALA A 42 34.56 4.19 8.52
C ALA A 42 34.17 5.41 9.38
N ARG A 43 32.90 5.47 9.82
CA ARG A 43 32.49 6.38 10.89
C ARG A 43 32.76 5.72 12.24
N ALA A 44 33.59 6.41 13.01
CA ALA A 44 34.04 6.05 14.34
C ALA A 44 32.87 5.86 15.32
N ALA A 45 33.07 4.87 16.20
CA ALA A 45 32.25 4.60 17.36
C ALA A 45 32.26 5.77 18.36
N ALA A 46 31.11 6.07 18.92
CA ALA A 46 30.99 6.79 20.18
C ALA A 46 29.90 6.10 21.03
N THR A 47 30.37 5.48 22.11
CA THR A 47 29.60 4.82 23.18
C THR A 47 29.03 5.86 24.17
N PRO A 48 28.14 5.46 25.11
CA PRO A 48 26.93 6.19 25.47
C PRO A 48 27.06 7.06 26.72
N ALA A 49 26.18 8.05 26.87
CA ALA A 49 25.90 8.68 28.14
C ALA A 49 24.39 8.87 28.34
N ARG A 50 23.83 8.12 29.28
CA ARG A 50 22.52 8.31 29.89
C ARG A 50 22.68 9.30 31.05
N PRO A 51 21.77 10.27 31.20
CA PRO A 51 21.41 10.73 32.55
C PRO A 51 19.97 10.32 32.86
N SER A 52 19.82 9.53 33.93
CA SER A 52 18.55 9.22 34.58
C SER A 52 17.91 10.49 35.13
N GLN A 53 16.65 10.75 34.75
CA GLN A 53 15.80 11.73 35.41
C GLN A 53 15.48 11.22 36.83
N ALA A 54 16.09 11.84 37.83
CA ALA A 54 15.71 11.67 39.22
C ALA A 54 14.49 12.56 39.54
N ARG A 55 13.48 11.97 40.17
CA ARG A 55 12.34 12.66 40.80
C ARG A 55 12.86 13.68 41.82
N GLY A 56 12.47 14.93 41.67
CA GLY A 56 12.62 15.94 42.71
C GLY A 56 11.57 15.73 43.80
N SER A 57 11.98 15.13 44.92
CA SER A 57 11.28 15.22 46.20
C SER A 57 11.96 16.30 47.05
N GLY A 58 11.16 17.25 47.53
CA GLY A 58 11.24 17.81 48.89
C GLY A 58 12.46 18.65 49.29
N GLY A 59 12.20 19.94 49.49
CA GLY A 59 12.59 20.65 50.72
C GLY A 59 13.97 21.32 50.73
N SER A 60 13.97 22.65 50.63
CA SER A 60 14.92 23.47 51.41
C SER A 60 14.27 24.81 51.79
N PRO A 61 14.49 25.29 53.02
CA PRO A 61 13.82 26.45 53.59
C PRO A 61 14.50 27.76 53.20
N THR A 62 13.73 28.84 53.24
CA THR A 62 14.15 30.26 53.25
C THR A 62 14.48 30.90 51.90
N ALA A 63 13.48 31.53 51.28
CA ALA A 63 13.65 32.75 50.49
C ALA A 63 12.35 33.58 50.51
N THR A 64 12.46 34.74 51.15
CA THR A 64 11.41 35.71 51.46
C THR A 64 10.92 36.40 50.18
N ALA A 65 9.66 36.18 49.80
CA ALA A 65 8.96 37.00 48.82
C ALA A 65 7.47 37.06 49.16
N ALA A 66 6.91 38.27 49.11
CA ALA A 66 5.59 38.62 49.61
C ALA A 66 4.49 37.71 49.04
N ARG A 67 3.72 37.11 49.95
CA ARG A 67 2.52 36.32 49.67
C ARG A 67 1.44 37.26 49.14
N PRO A 68 0.97 37.18 47.88
CA PRO A 68 -0.22 37.92 47.48
C PRO A 68 -1.42 37.28 48.18
N ARG A 69 -1.80 37.83 49.34
CA ARG A 69 -3.14 37.62 49.91
C ARG A 69 -4.11 38.39 49.02
N GLY A 70 -4.66 37.70 48.04
CA GLY A 70 -5.66 38.26 47.14
C GLY A 70 -6.69 37.19 46.84
N SER A 71 -7.78 37.18 47.62
CA SER A 71 -9.06 36.64 47.18
C SER A 71 -9.47 37.40 45.92
N ARG A 72 -9.00 36.95 44.76
CA ARG A 72 -9.37 37.47 43.43
C ARG A 72 -10.62 36.77 42.88
N LEU A 73 -11.41 36.16 43.76
CA LEU A 73 -12.78 35.75 43.48
C LEU A 73 -13.67 36.87 44.02
N GLY A 74 -13.82 37.94 43.24
CA GLY A 74 -14.81 38.98 43.51
C GLY A 74 -16.22 38.53 43.11
N ASP A 75 -17.24 39.25 43.57
CA ASP A 75 -18.67 39.00 43.32
C ASP A 75 -19.05 38.81 41.83
N ASP A 76 -18.16 39.18 40.90
CA ASP A 76 -18.35 38.96 39.47
C ASP A 76 -18.10 37.50 39.01
N PHE A 77 -17.47 36.64 39.83
CA PHE A 77 -17.43 35.20 39.56
C PHE A 77 -18.82 34.55 39.71
N LEU A 78 -19.61 35.02 40.69
CA LEU A 78 -20.96 34.52 40.93
C LEU A 78 -22.00 35.08 39.95
N LYS A 79 -21.73 36.22 39.30
CA LYS A 79 -22.60 36.72 38.20
C LYS A 79 -22.53 35.86 36.94
N GLY A 80 -21.45 35.12 36.72
CA GLY A 80 -21.29 34.20 35.59
C GLY A 80 -22.03 32.87 35.75
N LEU A 81 -22.42 32.51 36.98
CA LEU A 81 -23.23 31.32 37.28
C LEU A 81 -24.71 31.68 37.19
N SER A 82 -25.18 31.99 35.99
CA SER A 82 -26.62 32.03 35.73
C SER A 82 -27.13 30.60 35.54
N ASP A 83 -28.16 30.18 36.29
CA ASP A 83 -28.94 28.93 36.13
C ASP A 83 -29.69 28.82 34.78
N ARG A 84 -29.38 29.70 33.83
CA ARG A 84 -29.97 29.69 32.50
C ARG A 84 -29.04 28.94 31.57
N PRO A 85 -29.45 27.78 31.02
CA PRO A 85 -28.69 27.12 29.98
C PRO A 85 -28.58 28.10 28.80
N SER A 86 -27.40 28.67 28.61
CA SER A 86 -27.10 29.37 27.37
C SER A 86 -27.20 28.32 26.27
N PRO A 87 -27.92 28.57 25.16
CA PRO A 87 -27.81 27.72 23.99
C PRO A 87 -26.41 27.96 23.45
N SER A 88 -25.44 27.19 23.95
CA SER A 88 -24.18 27.00 23.26
C SER A 88 -24.58 26.62 21.85
N ARG A 89 -24.30 27.53 20.90
CA ARG A 89 -24.29 27.21 19.48
C ARG A 89 -23.55 25.89 19.42
N ALA A 90 -24.26 24.82 19.07
CA ALA A 90 -23.65 23.55 18.74
C ALA A 90 -22.83 23.86 17.51
N GLU A 91 -21.60 24.36 17.74
CA GLU A 91 -20.54 24.41 16.78
C GLU A 91 -20.49 22.97 16.29
N ALA A 92 -21.00 22.74 15.08
CA ALA A 92 -21.06 21.41 14.51
C ALA A 92 -19.65 20.83 14.70
N ALA A 93 -19.54 19.78 15.52
CA ALA A 93 -18.25 19.23 15.89
C ALA A 93 -17.45 19.06 14.59
N PRO A 94 -16.19 19.52 14.54
CA PRO A 94 -15.41 19.47 13.31
C PRO A 94 -15.52 18.05 12.75
N ALA A 95 -15.95 17.93 11.49
CA ALA A 95 -16.13 16.64 10.85
C ALA A 95 -14.87 15.82 11.11
N ALA A 96 -15.02 14.66 11.75
CA ALA A 96 -13.88 13.82 12.07
C ALA A 96 -13.09 13.59 10.76
N VAL A 97 -11.77 13.73 10.82
CA VAL A 97 -10.87 13.42 9.72
C VAL A 97 -10.08 12.21 10.14
N MET A 98 -9.97 11.21 9.27
CA MET A 98 -9.11 10.08 9.54
C MET A 98 -7.65 10.52 9.52
N GLY A 99 -6.99 10.47 10.67
CA GLY A 99 -5.56 10.76 10.78
C GLY A 99 -4.70 9.67 10.12
N ALA A 100 -3.45 10.01 9.80
CA ALA A 100 -2.49 9.10 9.15
C ALA A 100 -2.27 7.79 9.93
N GLN A 101 -2.23 7.85 11.25
CA GLN A 101 -2.08 6.66 12.09
C GLN A 101 -3.29 5.72 11.97
N ALA A 102 -4.51 6.28 11.96
CA ALA A 102 -5.73 5.50 11.79
C ALA A 102 -5.78 4.86 10.39
N ALA A 103 -5.41 5.60 9.35
CA ALA A 103 -5.30 5.09 7.99
C ALA A 103 -4.27 3.95 7.90
N ALA A 104 -3.09 4.08 8.53
CA ALA A 104 -2.06 3.04 8.55
C ALA A 104 -2.56 1.77 9.29
N ASN A 105 -3.26 1.93 10.40
CA ASN A 105 -3.85 0.83 11.16
C ASN A 105 -4.90 0.08 10.33
N ILE A 106 -5.79 0.81 9.64
CA ILE A 106 -6.79 0.24 8.72
C ILE A 106 -6.12 -0.47 7.56
N GLY A 107 -5.17 0.18 6.87
CA GLY A 107 -4.43 -0.44 5.77
C GLY A 107 -3.74 -1.74 6.18
N SER A 108 -3.14 -1.76 7.38
CA SER A 108 -2.53 -2.98 7.93
C SER A 108 -3.56 -4.06 8.27
N ALA A 109 -4.73 -3.68 8.79
CA ALA A 109 -5.83 -4.60 9.06
C ALA A 109 -6.37 -5.23 7.77
N ILE A 110 -6.58 -4.42 6.74
CA ILE A 110 -6.99 -4.88 5.40
C ILE A 110 -5.94 -5.84 4.83
N GLN A 111 -4.65 -5.47 4.88
CA GLN A 111 -3.56 -6.31 4.38
C GLN A 111 -3.51 -7.68 5.05
N ARG A 112 -3.71 -7.77 6.38
CA ARG A 112 -3.76 -9.06 7.08
C ARG A 112 -4.92 -9.94 6.61
N GLN A 113 -6.08 -9.34 6.33
CA GLN A 113 -7.28 -10.06 5.92
C GLN A 113 -7.21 -10.55 4.49
N ILE A 114 -6.61 -9.76 3.58
CA ILE A 114 -6.46 -10.16 2.19
C ILE A 114 -5.29 -11.13 1.98
N GLN A 115 -4.38 -11.25 2.95
CA GLN A 115 -3.20 -12.12 2.85
C GLN A 115 -3.51 -13.58 2.48
N PRO A 116 -4.49 -14.28 3.07
CA PRO A 116 -4.83 -15.64 2.64
C PRO A 116 -5.27 -15.74 1.17
N CYS A 117 -5.93 -14.72 0.60
CA CYS A 117 -6.28 -14.71 -0.83
C CYS A 117 -5.11 -14.28 -1.71
N ALA A 118 -4.27 -13.38 -1.21
CA ALA A 118 -3.03 -12.99 -1.86
C ALA A 118 -2.07 -14.18 -1.99
N ASN A 119 -1.95 -15.01 -0.94
CA ASN A 119 -1.10 -16.20 -0.94
C ASN A 119 -1.53 -17.27 -1.96
N ARG A 120 -2.78 -17.21 -2.44
CA ARG A 120 -3.27 -18.07 -3.53
C ARG A 120 -2.89 -17.54 -4.91
N GLN A 121 -2.49 -16.26 -5.00
CA GLN A 121 -2.02 -15.68 -6.26
C GLN A 121 -0.61 -16.17 -6.55
N VAL A 122 -0.42 -16.65 -7.78
CA VAL A 122 0.89 -17.10 -8.26
C VAL A 122 1.64 -15.90 -8.82
N ASN A 123 2.87 -15.70 -8.34
CA ASN A 123 3.77 -14.67 -8.85
C ASN A 123 4.04 -14.90 -10.35
N PRO A 124 3.74 -13.94 -11.25
CA PRO A 124 3.77 -14.16 -12.69
C PRO A 124 5.19 -14.27 -13.28
N GLY A 125 6.22 -13.92 -12.51
CA GLY A 125 7.60 -14.20 -12.87
C GLY A 125 8.64 -13.31 -12.21
N PRO A 126 9.91 -13.42 -12.63
CA PRO A 126 11.00 -12.63 -12.07
C PRO A 126 10.70 -11.13 -12.10
N GLY A 127 10.99 -10.44 -10.99
CA GLY A 127 10.79 -9.00 -10.88
C GLY A 127 9.35 -8.53 -10.66
N ALA A 128 8.32 -9.35 -10.88
CA ALA A 128 6.93 -8.94 -10.70
C ALA A 128 6.58 -8.61 -9.24
N SER A 129 7.19 -9.28 -8.27
CA SER A 129 7.02 -8.95 -6.84
C SER A 129 7.66 -7.61 -6.44
N ARG A 130 8.42 -6.95 -7.32
CA ARG A 130 8.92 -5.58 -7.10
C ARG A 130 7.85 -4.53 -7.42
N ILE A 131 6.87 -4.86 -8.26
CA ILE A 131 5.78 -3.97 -8.63
C ILE A 131 4.88 -3.77 -7.40
N ARG A 132 4.73 -2.51 -7.01
CA ARG A 132 3.81 -2.07 -5.95
C ARG A 132 2.62 -1.38 -6.61
N VAL A 133 1.43 -1.93 -6.39
CA VAL A 133 0.15 -1.43 -6.92
C VAL A 133 -0.45 -0.48 -5.91
N THR A 134 -0.81 0.73 -6.31
CA THR A 134 -1.70 1.59 -5.51
C THR A 134 -3.13 1.30 -5.93
N ILE A 135 -3.90 0.71 -5.02
CA ILE A 135 -5.27 0.27 -5.28
C ILE A 135 -6.26 1.10 -4.47
N ASN A 136 -7.34 1.51 -5.13
CA ASN A 136 -8.48 2.18 -4.54
C ASN A 136 -9.60 1.17 -4.31
N LEU A 137 -10.10 1.16 -3.07
CA LEU A 137 -11.17 0.30 -2.59
C LEU A 137 -12.39 1.15 -2.27
N LYS A 138 -13.53 0.79 -2.86
CA LYS A 138 -14.84 1.31 -2.44
C LYS A 138 -15.52 0.23 -1.62
N LEU A 139 -15.83 0.53 -0.37
CA LEU A 139 -16.34 -0.42 0.61
C LEU A 139 -17.68 0.03 1.15
N ASN A 140 -18.56 -0.93 1.42
CA ASN A 140 -19.79 -0.73 2.18
C ASN A 140 -19.49 -0.82 3.69
N ARG A 141 -20.40 -0.35 4.55
CA ARG A 141 -20.26 -0.42 6.03
C ARG A 141 -20.06 -1.84 6.56
N ASP A 142 -20.60 -2.84 5.88
CA ASP A 142 -20.42 -4.26 6.24
C ASP A 142 -19.04 -4.83 5.83
N GLY A 143 -18.22 -4.01 5.17
CA GLY A 143 -16.91 -4.30 4.63
C GLY A 143 -16.91 -5.08 3.31
N SER A 144 -18.08 -5.29 2.70
CA SER A 144 -18.16 -5.77 1.33
C SER A 144 -17.69 -4.71 0.33
N LEU A 145 -17.31 -5.15 -0.87
CA LEU A 145 -16.88 -4.24 -1.94
C LEU A 145 -18.11 -3.57 -2.56
N ALA A 146 -18.20 -2.24 -2.46
CA ALA A 146 -19.23 -1.44 -3.11
C ALA A 146 -19.02 -1.38 -4.64
N ALA A 147 -17.79 -1.57 -5.10
CA ALA A 147 -17.43 -1.66 -6.50
C ALA A 147 -16.19 -2.54 -6.68
N ARG A 148 -15.94 -2.99 -7.92
CA ARG A 148 -14.68 -3.67 -8.24
C ARG A 148 -13.49 -2.75 -7.91
N PRO A 149 -12.47 -3.24 -7.16
CA PRO A 149 -11.26 -2.48 -6.86
C PRO A 149 -10.61 -1.90 -8.12
N ARG A 150 -10.04 -0.71 -8.01
CA ARG A 150 -9.43 0.01 -9.13
C ARG A 150 -7.97 0.28 -8.85
N VAL A 151 -7.10 -0.11 -9.77
CA VAL A 151 -5.70 0.31 -9.74
C VAL A 151 -5.64 1.78 -10.16
N VAL A 152 -4.95 2.59 -9.36
CA VAL A 152 -4.80 4.03 -9.58
C VAL A 152 -3.33 4.43 -9.77
N GLY A 153 -2.40 3.49 -9.65
CA GLY A 153 -0.99 3.74 -9.91
C GLY A 153 -0.10 2.53 -9.63
N HIS A 154 1.13 2.65 -10.08
CA HIS A 154 2.16 1.62 -9.97
C HIS A 154 3.48 2.27 -9.57
N SER A 155 4.39 1.44 -9.09
CA SER A 155 5.72 1.87 -8.71
C SER A 155 6.65 0.66 -8.56
N GLY A 156 7.95 0.86 -8.72
CA GLY A 156 8.89 -0.26 -8.83
C GLY A 156 8.76 -1.02 -10.16
N VAL A 157 8.19 -0.37 -11.18
CA VAL A 157 8.17 -0.85 -12.56
C VAL A 157 9.50 -0.49 -13.22
N ASP A 158 10.10 -1.45 -13.91
CA ASP A 158 11.36 -1.36 -14.64
C ASP A 158 11.25 -2.09 -16.00
N ASP A 159 12.29 -2.00 -16.84
CA ASP A 159 12.29 -2.61 -18.18
C ASP A 159 12.16 -4.14 -18.16
N GLU A 160 12.58 -4.79 -17.07
CA GLU A 160 12.51 -6.25 -16.90
C GLU A 160 11.09 -6.71 -16.55
N ASN A 161 10.41 -5.96 -15.68
CA ASN A 161 9.14 -6.37 -15.08
C ASN A 161 7.90 -5.67 -15.66
N ASN A 162 8.04 -4.64 -16.49
CA ASN A 162 6.95 -3.92 -17.17
C ASN A 162 5.91 -4.88 -17.76
N ARG A 163 6.37 -5.94 -18.44
CA ARG A 163 5.51 -6.96 -19.06
C ARG A 163 4.53 -7.66 -18.10
N TYR A 164 4.72 -7.52 -16.79
CA TYR A 164 3.89 -8.11 -15.76
C TYR A 164 2.88 -7.15 -15.15
N VAL A 165 2.90 -5.84 -15.47
CA VAL A 165 2.04 -4.83 -14.82
C VAL A 165 0.57 -5.23 -14.86
N ASP A 166 0.02 -5.48 -16.04
CA ASP A 166 -1.40 -5.86 -16.18
C ASP A 166 -1.74 -7.14 -15.41
N ARG A 167 -0.82 -8.11 -15.44
CA ARG A 167 -1.02 -9.36 -14.70
C ARG A 167 -0.98 -9.14 -13.19
N VAL A 168 -0.09 -8.28 -12.71
CA VAL A 168 0.01 -7.92 -11.28
C VAL A 168 -1.24 -7.18 -10.83
N ASP A 169 -1.79 -6.31 -11.67
CA ASP A 169 -3.03 -5.59 -11.40
C ASP A 169 -4.23 -6.54 -11.25
N ASP A 170 -4.38 -7.48 -12.17
CA ASP A 170 -5.43 -8.51 -12.10
C ASP A 170 -5.32 -9.36 -10.83
N LEU A 171 -4.12 -9.80 -10.48
CA LEU A 171 -3.86 -10.59 -9.27
C LEU A 171 -4.11 -9.77 -7.99
N ALA A 172 -3.75 -8.49 -7.98
CA ALA A 172 -4.06 -7.59 -6.89
C ALA A 172 -5.58 -7.49 -6.72
N ILE A 173 -6.32 -7.15 -7.78
CA ILE A 173 -7.78 -7.05 -7.75
C ILE A 173 -8.40 -8.38 -7.30
N ALA A 174 -7.95 -9.52 -7.84
CA ALA A 174 -8.43 -10.85 -7.46
C ALA A 174 -8.22 -11.15 -5.97
N SER A 175 -7.12 -10.67 -5.37
CA SER A 175 -6.85 -10.83 -3.94
C SER A 175 -7.88 -10.10 -3.08
N PHE A 176 -8.22 -8.86 -3.43
CA PHE A 176 -9.22 -8.07 -2.71
C PHE A 176 -10.64 -8.60 -2.92
N VAL A 177 -10.98 -9.00 -4.15
CA VAL A 177 -12.29 -9.59 -4.46
C VAL A 177 -12.48 -10.93 -3.74
N GLY A 178 -11.46 -11.79 -3.73
CA GLY A 178 -11.55 -13.13 -3.15
C GLY A 178 -11.66 -13.17 -1.62
N CYS A 179 -11.25 -12.09 -0.94
CA CYS A 179 -11.25 -11.99 0.52
C CYS A 179 -12.25 -10.96 1.06
N ALA A 180 -13.06 -10.34 0.20
CA ALA A 180 -14.20 -9.57 0.65
C ALA A 180 -15.30 -10.51 1.21
N PRO A 181 -16.07 -10.11 2.24
CA PRO A 181 -16.04 -8.82 2.94
C PRO A 181 -14.94 -8.70 4.00
N LEU A 182 -14.38 -7.50 4.12
CA LEU A 182 -13.41 -7.14 5.16
C LEU A 182 -14.13 -6.92 6.50
N ARG A 183 -13.55 -7.38 7.61
CA ARG A 183 -14.17 -7.34 8.95
C ARG A 183 -13.34 -6.51 9.93
N GLY A 184 -13.95 -6.07 11.02
CA GLY A 184 -13.25 -5.37 12.10
C GLY A 184 -12.68 -4.00 11.71
N LEU A 185 -13.32 -3.32 10.75
CA LEU A 185 -13.02 -1.93 10.43
C LEU A 185 -13.82 -1.02 11.39
N PRO A 186 -13.25 0.08 11.91
CA PRO A 186 -13.92 0.92 12.90
C PRO A 186 -15.07 1.71 12.26
N GLU A 187 -16.30 1.52 12.72
CA GLU A 187 -17.50 2.14 12.13
C GLU A 187 -17.43 3.68 12.20
N GLU A 188 -16.79 4.22 13.24
CA GLU A 188 -16.66 5.66 13.46
C GLU A 188 -15.82 6.35 12.39
N LEU A 189 -14.99 5.59 11.66
CA LEU A 189 -14.10 6.08 10.61
C LEU A 189 -14.58 5.74 9.19
N TYR A 190 -15.83 5.30 9.02
CA TYR A 190 -16.36 4.92 7.71
C TYR A 190 -16.60 6.14 6.80
N ASP A 191 -17.43 7.08 7.26
CA ASP A 191 -17.93 8.22 6.47
C ASP A 191 -17.33 9.56 6.92
N VAL A 192 -16.08 9.49 7.35
CA VAL A 192 -15.28 10.65 7.76
C VAL A 192 -14.48 11.16 6.57
N GLN A 193 -13.89 12.36 6.66
CA GLN A 193 -12.96 12.78 5.62
C GLN A 193 -11.76 11.81 5.58
N ASN A 194 -11.42 11.29 4.39
CA ASN A 194 -10.47 10.17 4.19
C ASN A 194 -10.90 8.87 4.89
N GLY A 195 -12.20 8.71 5.10
CA GLY A 195 -12.85 7.51 5.62
C GLY A 195 -12.57 6.26 4.80
N TRP A 196 -12.79 5.10 5.41
CA TRP A 196 -12.49 3.83 4.75
C TRP A 196 -13.55 3.38 3.74
N SER A 197 -14.66 4.13 3.61
CA SER A 197 -15.64 3.94 2.51
C SER A 197 -15.00 4.08 1.12
N ASN A 198 -13.98 4.93 0.99
CA ASN A 198 -13.17 5.10 -0.21
C ASN A 198 -11.68 5.14 0.16
N PHE A 199 -11.08 3.97 0.30
CA PHE A 199 -9.74 3.81 0.86
C PHE A 199 -8.70 3.50 -0.21
N THR A 200 -7.59 4.23 -0.21
CA THR A 200 -6.47 3.96 -1.13
C THR A 200 -5.28 3.42 -0.35
N LEU A 201 -4.71 2.30 -0.80
CA LEU A 201 -3.54 1.71 -0.15
C LEU A 201 -2.54 1.19 -1.17
N ARG A 202 -1.26 1.20 -0.78
CA ARG A 202 -0.19 0.60 -1.57
C ARG A 202 -0.01 -0.86 -1.19
N TYR A 203 -0.13 -1.72 -2.17
CA TYR A 203 -0.12 -3.16 -2.05
C TYR A 203 1.06 -3.76 -2.83
N LYS A 204 1.52 -4.92 -2.40
CA LYS A 204 2.53 -5.73 -3.09
C LYS A 204 2.05 -7.16 -3.10
N LEU A 205 2.14 -7.81 -4.26
CA LEU A 205 1.91 -9.25 -4.32
C LEU A 205 2.92 -10.00 -3.44
N PRO A 206 2.46 -11.03 -2.70
CA PRO A 206 3.37 -11.97 -2.08
C PRO A 206 4.18 -12.67 -3.18
N GLY A 207 5.44 -12.95 -2.91
CA GLY A 207 6.33 -13.57 -3.88
C GLY A 207 7.65 -13.98 -3.27
#